data_AF-A0A7U8G2M6-F1
#
_entry.id   AF-A0A7U8G2M6-F1
#
_cell.length_a   1.000
_cell.length_b   1.000
_cell.length_c   1.000
_cell.angle_alpha   90.00
_cell.angle_beta   90.00
_cell.angle_gamma   90.00
#
_symmetry.space_group_name_H-M   'P 1'
#
loop_
_entity.id
_entity.type
_entity.pdbx_description
1 polymer ?
#
loop_
_entity_poly.entity_id
_entity_poly.type
_entity_poly.pdbx_seq_one_letter_code
_entity_poly.pdbx_strand_id
1 'polypeptide(L)'
;MKKVLLSVLAFGVVSSNAIELDMLSGDTRLACEAMLCLASPVKPPECSASLARYFSIDAKKWVDVVAKRRSFLNLCPVDATNDPEMYKYKNDILVNLEGECSVSSLNNRIEKKVIRVDKICTDNGDGVTCKDVDIYGFRVDPQLTNSCRLLSSSKYTDYHLKYTCDAKFYEKEEWQRGYELKEVSQEIYNALPISQKEQGEKLTQINRYEYLRLPQNQRKQVGFKYYRIDIAYYQKIVVKKDCWINEK
;
A
#
# COMPACT_ATOMS: atom_id res chain seq x y z
N MET A 1 -53.84 -2.05 -42.91
CA MET A 1 -53.10 -0.91 -43.47
C MET A 1 -52.13 -0.41 -42.42
N LYS A 2 -50.84 -0.80 -42.50
CA LYS A 2 -49.78 -0.46 -41.55
C LYS A 2 -49.01 0.76 -42.06
N LYS A 3 -48.90 1.82 -41.25
CA LYS A 3 -48.04 2.98 -41.52
C LYS A 3 -46.63 2.66 -41.03
N VAL A 4 -45.65 2.72 -41.92
CA VAL A 4 -44.22 2.60 -41.59
C VAL A 4 -43.65 4.02 -41.57
N LEU A 5 -43.22 4.47 -40.40
CA LEU A 5 -42.47 5.72 -40.21
C LEU A 5 -40.98 5.40 -40.36
N LEU A 6 -40.36 5.96 -41.40
CA LEU A 6 -38.91 5.99 -41.56
C LEU A 6 -38.34 7.02 -40.57
N SER A 7 -37.58 6.55 -39.59
CA SER A 7 -36.72 7.39 -38.74
C SER A 7 -35.30 7.31 -39.31
N VAL A 8 -34.80 8.42 -39.85
CA VAL A 8 -33.42 8.56 -40.32
C VAL A 8 -32.56 8.94 -39.10
N LEU A 9 -31.78 7.99 -38.60
CA LEU A 9 -30.71 8.23 -37.64
C LEU A 9 -29.51 8.84 -38.37
N ALA A 10 -29.32 10.15 -38.21
CA ALA A 10 -28.09 10.83 -38.57
C ALA A 10 -26.99 10.39 -37.57
N PHE A 11 -26.13 9.47 -37.99
CA PHE A 11 -24.89 9.17 -37.28
C PHE A 11 -23.96 10.38 -37.42
N GLY A 12 -23.76 11.12 -36.33
CA GLY A 12 -22.69 12.08 -36.22
C GLY A 12 -21.35 11.36 -36.30
N VAL A 13 -20.55 11.71 -37.31
CA VAL A 13 -19.15 11.31 -37.42
C VAL A 13 -18.36 12.00 -36.30
N VAL A 14 -17.98 11.22 -35.29
CA VAL A 14 -16.96 11.64 -34.32
C VAL A 14 -15.62 11.36 -34.98
N SER A 15 -14.92 12.40 -35.43
CA SER A 15 -13.55 12.30 -35.91
C SER A 15 -12.62 12.02 -34.73
N SER A 16 -12.42 10.75 -34.41
CA SER A 16 -11.34 10.31 -33.55
C SER A 16 -10.04 10.32 -34.36
N ASN A 17 -9.21 11.35 -34.17
CA ASN A 17 -7.81 11.32 -34.58
C ASN A 17 -7.07 10.30 -33.69
N ALA A 18 -7.29 9.01 -33.93
CA ALA A 18 -6.48 7.97 -33.34
C ALA A 18 -5.09 8.05 -33.99
N ILE A 19 -4.07 8.37 -33.20
CA ILE A 19 -2.68 8.31 -33.66
C ILE A 19 -2.38 6.84 -33.99
N GLU A 20 -2.15 6.51 -35.27
CA GLU A 20 -1.66 5.18 -35.65
C GLU A 20 -0.23 5.03 -35.12
N LEU A 21 -0.10 4.40 -33.94
CA LEU A 21 1.18 4.13 -33.31
C LEU A 21 2.13 3.32 -34.22
N ASP A 22 1.57 2.45 -35.07
CA ASP A 22 2.32 1.60 -36.00
C ASP A 22 3.05 2.38 -37.10
N MET A 23 2.63 3.62 -37.38
CA MET A 23 3.33 4.51 -38.31
C MET A 23 4.47 5.30 -37.65
N LEU A 24 4.54 5.31 -36.32
CA LEU A 24 5.58 6.02 -35.58
C LEU A 24 6.83 5.14 -35.43
N SER A 25 8.01 5.74 -35.50
CA SER A 25 9.28 5.03 -35.32
C SER A 25 10.18 5.71 -34.29
N GLY A 26 11.15 4.95 -33.77
CA GLY A 26 12.15 5.45 -32.82
C GLY A 26 11.56 6.03 -31.53
N ASP A 27 12.19 7.09 -31.02
CA ASP A 27 11.80 7.76 -29.76
C ASP A 27 10.40 8.40 -29.84
N THR A 28 9.91 8.75 -31.03
CA THR A 28 8.54 9.27 -31.21
C THR A 28 7.50 8.22 -30.85
N ARG A 29 7.68 6.97 -31.30
CA ARG A 29 6.80 5.85 -30.93
C ARG A 29 6.84 5.61 -29.43
N LEU A 30 8.05 5.52 -28.85
CA LEU A 30 8.24 5.28 -27.42
C LEU A 30 7.64 6.40 -26.56
N ALA A 31 7.65 7.66 -27.01
CA ALA A 31 7.04 8.77 -26.29
C ALA A 31 5.51 8.62 -26.21
N CYS A 32 4.85 8.32 -27.33
CA CYS A 32 3.40 8.10 -27.34
C CYS A 32 3.00 6.85 -26.56
N GLU A 33 3.74 5.75 -26.71
CA GLU A 33 3.52 4.52 -25.95
C GLU A 33 3.69 4.76 -24.44
N ALA A 34 4.73 5.49 -24.02
CA ALA A 34 4.94 5.81 -22.61
C ALA A 34 3.75 6.59 -22.03
N MET A 35 3.18 7.54 -22.78
CA MET A 35 1.98 8.25 -22.35
C MET A 35 0.80 7.30 -22.11
N LEU A 36 0.51 6.40 -23.06
CA LEU A 36 -0.57 5.43 -22.94
C LEU A 36 -0.32 4.43 -21.81
N CYS A 37 0.89 3.92 -21.71
CA CYS A 37 1.30 2.99 -20.66
C CYS A 37 1.24 3.62 -19.28
N LEU A 38 1.58 4.90 -19.12
CA LEU A 38 1.47 5.63 -17.86
C LEU A 38 0.03 6.00 -17.51
N ALA A 39 -0.92 5.90 -18.43
CA ALA A 39 -2.33 6.14 -18.17
C ALA A 39 -3.01 4.97 -17.43
N SER A 40 -2.50 3.75 -17.58
CA SER A 40 -3.07 2.56 -16.94
C SER A 40 -2.29 2.13 -15.69
N PRO A 41 -2.95 1.68 -14.61
CA PRO A 41 -2.30 1.00 -13.50
C PRO A 41 -1.77 -0.39 -13.89
N VAL A 42 -2.27 -0.98 -14.97
CA VAL A 42 -1.81 -2.28 -15.50
C VAL A 42 -0.76 -2.03 -16.57
N LYS A 43 0.43 -2.62 -16.40
CA LYS A 43 1.55 -2.48 -17.33
C LYS A 43 1.76 -3.80 -18.07
N PRO A 44 1.19 -3.96 -19.27
CA PRO A 44 1.42 -5.16 -20.06
C PRO A 44 2.85 -5.16 -20.63
N PRO A 45 3.39 -6.31 -21.07
CA PRO A 45 4.80 -6.44 -21.46
C PRO A 45 5.23 -5.47 -22.56
N GLU A 46 4.34 -5.12 -23.50
CA GLU A 46 4.58 -4.15 -24.57
C GLU A 46 4.99 -2.76 -24.08
N CYS A 47 4.57 -2.38 -22.87
CA CYS A 47 4.93 -1.11 -22.25
C CYS A 47 6.40 -1.04 -21.80
N SER A 48 7.08 -2.19 -21.70
CA SER A 48 8.37 -2.28 -21.02
C SER A 48 9.45 -1.41 -21.67
N ALA A 49 9.51 -1.38 -23.00
CA ALA A 49 10.51 -0.57 -23.72
C ALA A 49 10.28 0.94 -23.53
N SER A 50 9.03 1.38 -23.65
CA SER A 50 8.62 2.78 -23.60
C SER A 50 8.73 3.34 -22.18
N LEU A 51 8.36 2.54 -21.17
CA LEU A 51 8.54 2.89 -19.76
C LEU A 51 10.02 2.88 -19.35
N ALA A 52 10.82 1.91 -19.81
CA ALA A 52 12.26 1.90 -19.55
C ALA A 52 12.93 3.14 -20.15
N ARG A 53 12.58 3.51 -21.40
CA ARG A 53 13.06 4.75 -22.02
C ARG A 53 12.66 5.97 -21.19
N TYR A 54 11.39 6.07 -20.80
CA TYR A 54 10.86 7.18 -20.02
C TYR A 54 11.57 7.36 -18.66
N PHE A 55 11.71 6.27 -17.89
CA PHE A 55 12.34 6.30 -16.57
C PHE A 55 13.88 6.33 -16.62
N SER A 56 14.51 6.00 -17.76
CA SER A 56 15.95 6.21 -17.97
C SER A 56 16.34 7.68 -18.14
N ILE A 57 15.38 8.58 -18.34
CA ILE A 57 15.65 10.01 -18.47
C ILE A 57 16.07 10.56 -17.11
N ASP A 58 17.36 10.83 -16.97
CA ASP A 58 17.96 11.35 -15.75
C ASP A 58 18.81 12.61 -16.00
N ALA A 59 19.10 13.31 -14.91
CA ALA A 59 19.97 14.47 -14.86
C ALA A 59 20.38 14.74 -13.41
N LYS A 60 21.42 15.55 -13.22
CA LYS A 60 21.92 15.91 -11.87
C LYS A 60 20.89 16.72 -11.06
N LYS A 61 20.06 17.54 -11.73
CA LYS A 61 19.02 18.36 -11.07
C LYS A 61 17.64 17.92 -11.56
N TRP A 62 16.68 17.88 -10.65
CA TRP A 62 15.29 17.52 -10.96
C TRP A 62 14.66 18.41 -12.05
N VAL A 63 14.94 19.72 -12.03
CA VAL A 63 14.46 20.65 -13.06
C VAL A 63 14.94 20.23 -14.46
N ASP A 64 16.17 19.73 -14.57
CA ASP A 64 16.72 19.24 -15.85
C ASP A 64 16.06 17.90 -16.26
N VAL A 65 15.71 17.03 -15.31
CA VAL A 65 14.92 15.81 -15.57
C VAL A 65 13.56 16.18 -16.15
N VAL A 66 12.85 17.11 -15.51
CA VAL A 66 11.54 17.61 -15.96
C VAL A 66 11.63 18.19 -17.37
N ALA A 67 12.66 19.00 -17.66
CA ALA A 67 12.88 19.56 -18.99
C ALA A 67 13.12 18.47 -20.05
N LYS A 68 14.00 17.49 -19.76
CA LYS A 68 14.29 16.38 -20.69
C LYS A 68 13.07 15.49 -20.92
N ARG A 69 12.30 15.18 -19.88
CA ARG A 69 11.04 14.42 -20.00
C ARG A 69 10.03 15.16 -20.83
N ARG A 70 9.91 16.48 -20.65
CA ARG A 70 9.06 17.33 -21.50
C ARG A 70 9.49 17.26 -22.97
N SER A 71 10.79 17.35 -23.25
CA SER A 71 11.32 17.20 -24.62
C SER A 71 11.01 15.83 -25.23
N PHE A 72 11.21 14.75 -24.47
CA PHE A 72 10.88 13.39 -24.91
C PHE A 72 9.39 13.22 -25.20
N LEU A 73 8.52 13.60 -24.26
CA LEU A 73 7.07 13.47 -24.41
C LEU A 73 6.51 14.34 -25.53
N ASN A 74 7.13 15.49 -25.81
CA ASN A 74 6.75 16.35 -26.94
C ASN A 74 7.07 15.78 -28.32
N LEU A 75 7.80 14.67 -28.40
CA LEU A 75 7.88 13.90 -29.65
C LEU A 75 6.52 13.30 -30.03
N CYS A 76 5.64 13.05 -29.05
CA CYS A 76 4.28 12.62 -29.32
C CYS A 76 3.39 13.82 -29.72
N PRO A 77 2.75 13.79 -30.92
CA PRO A 77 2.02 14.91 -31.49
C PRO A 77 0.64 15.11 -30.83
N VAL A 78 0.66 15.57 -29.58
CA VAL A 78 -0.52 16.01 -28.84
C VAL A 78 -0.55 17.54 -28.80
N ASP A 79 -1.63 18.11 -29.30
CA ASP A 79 -1.87 19.56 -29.39
C ASP A 79 -2.78 20.05 -28.25
N ALA A 80 -2.42 21.19 -27.66
CA ALA A 80 -3.17 21.89 -26.63
C ALA A 80 -4.51 22.44 -27.13
N THR A 81 -4.63 22.78 -28.42
CA THR A 81 -5.87 23.37 -28.96
C THR A 81 -6.99 22.34 -29.09
N ASN A 82 -6.65 21.11 -29.46
CA ASN A 82 -7.62 20.04 -29.67
C ASN A 82 -7.95 19.29 -28.36
N ASP A 83 -6.97 19.13 -27.48
CA ASP A 83 -7.15 18.45 -26.19
C ASP A 83 -6.28 19.06 -25.08
N PRO A 84 -6.77 20.15 -24.42
CA PRO A 84 -6.02 20.83 -23.36
C PRO A 84 -5.68 19.93 -22.16
N GLU A 85 -6.55 18.98 -21.85
CA GLU A 85 -6.36 18.10 -20.70
C GLU A 85 -5.34 16.99 -21.00
N MET A 86 -5.30 16.46 -22.22
CA MET A 86 -4.24 15.53 -22.64
C MET A 86 -2.90 16.26 -22.72
N TYR A 87 -2.91 17.52 -23.17
CA TYR A 87 -1.73 18.36 -23.17
C TYR A 87 -1.20 18.60 -21.74
N LYS A 88 -2.09 18.88 -20.77
CA LYS A 88 -1.74 18.97 -19.34
C LYS A 88 -1.23 17.66 -18.78
N TYR A 89 -1.87 16.53 -19.10
CA TYR A 89 -1.39 15.20 -18.73
C TYR A 89 0.05 14.98 -19.19
N LYS A 90 0.33 15.25 -20.47
CA LYS A 90 1.66 15.16 -21.06
C LYS A 90 2.68 16.09 -20.41
N ASN A 91 2.37 17.38 -20.30
CA ASN A 91 3.35 18.43 -20.01
C ASN A 91 3.46 18.82 -18.55
N ASP A 92 2.45 18.54 -17.72
CA ASP A 92 2.42 18.98 -16.32
C ASP A 92 2.38 17.79 -15.35
N ILE A 93 1.74 16.69 -15.73
CA ILE A 93 1.63 15.49 -14.89
C ILE A 93 2.81 14.55 -15.13
N LEU A 94 2.95 14.04 -16.35
CA LEU A 94 3.91 12.99 -16.64
C LEU A 94 5.33 13.44 -16.33
N VAL A 95 5.75 14.62 -16.77
CA VAL A 95 7.11 15.14 -16.54
C VAL A 95 7.57 15.12 -15.07
N ASN A 96 6.63 15.14 -14.11
CA ASN A 96 6.87 15.22 -12.67
C ASN A 96 6.79 13.87 -11.91
N LEU A 97 6.70 12.72 -12.60
CA LEU A 97 6.63 11.42 -11.93
C LEU A 97 7.97 11.01 -11.30
N GLU A 98 8.04 10.89 -9.98
CA GLU A 98 9.25 10.51 -9.23
C GLU A 98 9.56 9.00 -9.26
N GLY A 99 8.64 8.21 -9.83
CA GLY A 99 8.72 6.76 -9.92
C GLY A 99 7.40 6.15 -10.38
N GLU A 100 7.36 4.83 -10.42
CA GLU A 100 6.15 4.10 -10.81
C GLU A 100 5.03 4.25 -9.78
N CYS A 101 3.80 4.23 -10.28
CA CYS A 101 2.61 4.07 -9.46
C CYS A 101 1.98 2.70 -9.72
N SER A 102 1.98 1.85 -8.69
CA SER A 102 1.26 0.58 -8.70
C SER A 102 0.69 0.28 -7.31
N VAL A 103 -0.39 -0.51 -7.27
CA VAL A 103 -0.95 -0.98 -6.00
C VAL A 103 0.08 -1.78 -5.19
N SER A 104 0.91 -2.57 -5.87
CA SER A 104 2.00 -3.32 -5.23
C SER A 104 3.03 -2.40 -4.58
N SER A 105 3.48 -1.34 -5.27
CA SER A 105 4.45 -0.41 -4.68
C SER A 105 3.87 0.36 -3.50
N LEU A 106 2.58 0.72 -3.56
CA LEU A 106 1.88 1.36 -2.44
C LEU A 106 1.72 0.44 -1.23
N ASN A 107 1.34 -0.83 -1.43
CA ASN A 107 1.17 -1.80 -0.33
C ASN A 107 2.48 -2.22 0.35
N ASN A 108 3.62 -2.02 -0.31
CA ASN A 108 4.94 -2.27 0.26
C ASN A 108 5.53 -1.07 1.02
N ARG A 109 4.86 0.09 1.02
CA ARG A 109 5.29 1.26 1.81
C ARG A 109 4.79 1.11 3.23
N ILE A 110 5.72 0.89 4.16
CA ILE A 110 5.38 0.64 5.56
C ILE A 110 5.68 1.88 6.41
N GLU A 111 4.67 2.38 7.10
CA GLU A 111 4.80 3.42 8.10
C GLU A 111 5.20 2.79 9.44
N LYS A 112 6.23 3.34 10.09
CA LYS A 112 6.71 2.94 11.40
C LYS A 112 6.61 4.12 12.37
N LYS A 113 6.00 3.89 13.54
CA LYS A 113 5.84 4.92 14.57
C LYS A 113 5.95 4.33 15.99
N VAL A 114 6.42 5.12 16.96
CA VAL A 114 6.28 4.78 18.39
C VAL A 114 4.80 4.89 18.78
N ILE A 115 4.19 3.78 19.20
CA ILE A 115 2.77 3.72 19.59
C ILE A 115 2.57 3.76 21.09
N ARG A 116 3.57 3.32 21.86
CA ARG A 116 3.63 3.47 23.32
C ARG A 116 5.08 3.40 23.80
N VAL A 117 5.30 3.80 25.04
CA VAL A 117 6.58 3.67 25.74
C VAL A 117 6.34 2.84 26.99
N ASP A 118 7.00 1.69 27.09
CA ASP A 118 6.89 0.78 28.22
C ASP A 118 8.07 1.01 29.18
N LYS A 119 7.80 1.08 30.48
CA LYS A 119 8.85 1.18 31.50
C LYS A 119 9.22 -0.22 32.00
N ILE A 120 10.45 -0.64 31.69
CA ILE A 120 10.99 -1.94 32.10
C ILE A 120 11.98 -1.73 33.24
N CYS A 121 11.73 -2.36 34.38
CA CYS A 121 12.61 -2.31 35.55
C CYS A 121 13.27 -3.65 35.81
N THR A 122 14.59 -3.63 36.00
CA THR A 122 15.43 -4.80 36.33
C THR A 122 16.09 -4.60 37.68
N ASP A 123 16.11 -5.65 38.49
CA ASP A 123 16.87 -5.73 39.74
C ASP A 123 18.20 -6.44 39.47
N ASN A 124 19.30 -5.77 39.81
CA ASN A 124 20.64 -6.31 39.64
C ASN A 124 21.29 -6.73 40.97
N GLY A 125 20.53 -6.76 42.07
CA GLY A 125 21.05 -7.07 43.41
C GLY A 125 21.57 -5.83 44.17
N ASP A 126 22.07 -4.82 43.45
CA ASP A 126 22.52 -3.53 44.01
C ASP A 126 21.47 -2.41 43.93
N GLY A 127 20.29 -2.70 43.37
CA GLY A 127 19.19 -1.75 43.21
C GLY A 127 18.33 -1.97 41.97
N VAL A 128 17.21 -1.25 41.92
CA VAL A 128 16.25 -1.32 40.81
C VAL A 128 16.59 -0.26 39.77
N THR A 129 16.92 -0.69 38.55
CA THR A 129 17.13 0.21 37.41
C THR A 129 15.94 0.10 36.45
N CYS A 130 15.31 1.22 36.13
CA CYS A 130 14.23 1.29 35.15
C CYS A 130 14.69 1.97 33.86
N LYS A 131 14.25 1.46 32.71
CA LYS A 131 14.49 2.05 31.40
C LYS A 131 13.16 2.15 30.64
N ASP A 132 12.98 3.25 29.95
CA ASP A 132 11.87 3.44 29.03
C ASP A 132 12.23 2.77 27.70
N VAL A 133 11.28 2.02 27.15
CA VAL A 133 11.43 1.23 25.92
C VAL A 133 10.32 1.61 24.96
N ASP A 134 10.72 2.15 23.82
CA ASP A 134 9.80 2.47 22.74
C ASP A 134 9.22 1.20 22.12
N ILE A 135 7.90 1.12 22.06
CA ILE A 135 7.19 0.09 21.31
C ILE A 135 6.77 0.67 19.98
N TYR A 136 7.24 0.04 18.91
CA TYR A 136 6.96 0.45 17.54
C TYR A 136 5.75 -0.28 16.98
N GLY A 137 4.88 0.49 16.35
CA GLY A 137 3.80 0.02 15.52
C GLY A 137 4.12 0.17 14.03
N PHE A 138 3.50 -0.69 13.22
CA PHE A 138 3.67 -0.79 11.78
C PHE A 138 2.30 -0.85 11.09
N ARG A 139 2.19 -0.21 9.92
CA ARG A 139 1.06 -0.35 9.01
C ARG A 139 1.48 -0.03 7.58
N VAL A 140 0.63 -0.33 6.60
CA VAL A 140 0.80 0.21 5.25
C VAL A 140 0.56 1.71 5.28
N ASP A 141 1.43 2.47 4.61
CA ASP A 141 1.36 3.92 4.54
C ASP A 141 0.06 4.36 3.80
N PRO A 142 -0.83 5.12 4.47
CA PRO A 142 -2.10 5.54 3.89
C PRO A 142 -2.00 6.76 2.97
N GLN A 143 -0.80 7.31 2.74
CA GLN A 143 -0.60 8.45 1.85
C GLN A 143 -0.18 7.99 0.46
N LEU A 144 -0.73 8.60 -0.59
CA LEU A 144 -0.24 8.37 -1.95
C LEU A 144 1.17 8.95 -2.12
N THR A 145 1.98 8.31 -2.97
CA THR A 145 3.21 8.94 -3.50
C THR A 145 2.84 10.11 -4.40
N ASN A 146 3.80 11.02 -4.66
CA ASN A 146 3.57 12.14 -5.57
C ASN A 146 3.14 11.65 -6.97
N SER A 147 3.83 10.64 -7.53
CA SER A 147 3.45 10.02 -8.81
C SER A 147 2.01 9.52 -8.83
N CYS A 148 1.61 8.74 -7.80
CA CYS A 148 0.26 8.19 -7.75
C CYS A 148 -0.80 9.27 -7.60
N ARG A 149 -0.54 10.28 -6.77
CA ARG A 149 -1.43 11.44 -6.62
C ARG A 149 -1.60 12.19 -7.95
N LEU A 150 -0.51 12.43 -8.67
CA LEU A 150 -0.53 13.12 -9.96
C LEU A 150 -1.29 12.31 -11.01
N LEU A 151 -1.04 11.01 -11.12
CA LEU A 151 -1.74 10.13 -12.06
C LEU A 151 -3.24 10.08 -11.74
N SER A 152 -3.62 9.75 -10.49
CA SER A 152 -5.03 9.75 -10.07
C SER A 152 -5.77 11.08 -10.22
N SER A 153 -5.06 12.20 -10.39
CA SER A 153 -5.68 13.50 -10.65
C SER A 153 -6.08 13.73 -12.11
N SER A 154 -5.60 12.91 -13.04
CA SER A 154 -5.86 13.06 -14.47
C SER A 154 -7.06 12.24 -14.94
N LYS A 155 -7.95 12.87 -15.71
CA LYS A 155 -9.05 12.20 -16.41
C LYS A 155 -8.61 11.24 -17.53
N TYR A 156 -7.34 11.31 -17.95
CA TYR A 156 -6.77 10.41 -18.96
C TYR A 156 -6.22 9.12 -18.38
N THR A 157 -6.32 8.93 -17.06
CA THR A 157 -5.76 7.76 -16.41
C THR A 157 -6.85 6.95 -15.73
N ASP A 158 -6.58 5.66 -15.56
CA ASP A 158 -7.47 4.67 -14.93
C ASP A 158 -7.06 4.37 -13.47
N TYR A 159 -6.43 5.35 -12.81
CA TYR A 159 -5.94 5.22 -11.43
C TYR A 159 -7.01 5.60 -10.40
N HIS A 160 -7.89 4.65 -10.09
CA HIS A 160 -8.91 4.75 -9.05
C HIS A 160 -8.40 4.19 -7.70
N LEU A 161 -7.32 4.80 -7.19
CA LEU A 161 -6.63 4.29 -6.00
C LEU A 161 -7.39 4.58 -4.71
N LYS A 162 -7.61 3.54 -3.90
CA LYS A 162 -8.32 3.63 -2.62
C LYS A 162 -7.61 2.86 -1.52
N TYR A 163 -7.49 3.49 -0.36
CA TYR A 163 -7.02 2.85 0.87
C TYR A 163 -8.21 2.24 1.63
N THR A 164 -8.09 0.96 2.00
CA THR A 164 -9.19 0.14 2.56
C THR A 164 -8.89 -0.44 3.94
N CYS A 165 -7.67 -0.29 4.44
CA CYS A 165 -7.34 -0.69 5.80
C CYS A 165 -7.81 0.38 6.80
N ASP A 166 -7.88 -0.02 8.07
CA ASP A 166 -8.09 0.94 9.16
C ASP A 166 -6.80 1.75 9.44
N ALA A 167 -6.91 2.67 10.39
CA ALA A 167 -5.79 3.51 10.82
C ALA A 167 -4.89 2.83 11.88
N LYS A 168 -5.14 1.56 12.21
CA LYS A 168 -4.47 0.87 13.31
C LYS A 168 -3.00 0.64 12.97
N PHE A 169 -2.16 0.71 13.99
CA PHE A 169 -0.79 0.23 13.94
C PHE A 169 -0.71 -1.11 14.65
N TYR A 170 -0.01 -2.06 14.04
CA TYR A 170 0.26 -3.38 14.61
C TYR A 170 1.63 -3.39 15.27
N GLU A 171 1.76 -4.01 16.43
CA GLU A 171 3.06 -4.19 17.06
C GLU A 171 4.00 -5.01 16.17
N LYS A 172 5.31 -4.86 16.38
CA LYS A 172 6.34 -5.49 15.54
C LYS A 172 6.12 -6.99 15.36
N GLU A 173 5.84 -7.70 16.46
CA GLU A 173 5.67 -9.14 16.48
C GLU A 173 4.43 -9.56 15.68
N GLU A 174 3.32 -8.83 15.84
CA GLU A 174 2.07 -9.03 15.10
C GLU A 174 2.21 -8.74 13.61
N TRP A 175 2.87 -7.64 13.29
CA TRP A 175 3.17 -7.28 11.92
C TRP A 175 4.04 -8.32 11.23
N GLN A 176 5.09 -8.82 11.90
CA GLN A 176 6.01 -9.80 11.34
C GLN A 176 5.35 -11.18 11.17
N ARG A 177 4.57 -11.63 12.15
CA ARG A 177 3.85 -12.92 12.06
C ARG A 177 2.62 -12.88 11.14
N GLY A 178 2.07 -11.69 10.88
CA GLY A 178 0.97 -11.48 9.95
C GLY A 178 -0.44 -11.67 10.52
N TYR A 179 -0.59 -11.76 11.84
CA TYR A 179 -1.87 -11.85 12.53
C TYR A 179 -1.76 -11.31 13.95
N GLU A 180 -2.88 -10.88 14.52
CA GLU A 180 -3.05 -10.58 15.93
C GLU A 180 -3.58 -11.82 16.68
N LEU A 181 -3.38 -11.88 18.00
CA LEU A 181 -4.01 -12.90 18.85
C LEU A 181 -5.14 -12.25 19.63
N LYS A 182 -6.37 -12.67 19.33
CA LYS A 182 -7.53 -12.30 20.12
C LYS A 182 -7.86 -13.44 21.08
N GLU A 183 -7.77 -13.19 22.38
CA GLU A 183 -8.16 -14.19 23.38
C GLU A 183 -9.65 -14.53 23.24
N VAL A 184 -9.97 -15.82 23.28
CA VAL A 184 -11.32 -16.37 23.15
C VAL A 184 -11.55 -17.47 24.17
N SER A 185 -12.81 -17.85 24.40
CA SER A 185 -13.12 -18.99 25.26
C SER A 185 -12.67 -20.31 24.62
N GLN A 186 -12.54 -21.36 25.44
CA GLN A 186 -12.15 -22.68 24.95
C GLN A 186 -13.20 -23.24 23.97
N GLU A 187 -14.48 -22.94 24.18
CA GLU A 187 -15.58 -23.36 23.30
C GLU A 187 -15.43 -22.73 21.91
N ILE A 188 -15.17 -21.42 21.85
CA ILE A 188 -14.91 -20.71 20.58
C ILE A 188 -13.67 -21.29 19.91
N TYR A 189 -12.59 -21.49 20.65
CA TYR A 189 -11.35 -22.05 20.14
C TYR A 189 -11.53 -23.45 19.53
N ASN A 190 -12.29 -24.32 20.19
CA ASN A 190 -12.56 -25.66 19.70
C ASN A 190 -13.34 -25.64 18.38
N ALA A 191 -14.21 -24.64 18.18
CA ALA A 191 -14.96 -24.43 16.95
C ALA A 191 -14.14 -23.79 15.81
N LEU A 192 -12.97 -23.20 16.09
CA LEU A 192 -12.14 -22.56 15.05
C LEU A 192 -11.38 -23.59 14.19
N PRO A 193 -11.18 -23.29 12.89
CA PRO A 193 -10.23 -24.01 12.04
C PRO A 193 -8.82 -24.01 12.63
N ILE A 194 -8.06 -25.07 12.41
CA ILE A 194 -6.67 -25.20 12.90
C ILE A 194 -5.81 -24.01 12.44
N SER A 195 -6.01 -23.53 11.21
CA SER A 195 -5.28 -22.39 10.65
C SER A 195 -5.57 -21.05 11.33
N GLN A 196 -6.67 -20.96 12.08
CA GLN A 196 -7.14 -19.71 12.71
C GLN A 196 -7.01 -19.73 14.23
N LYS A 197 -6.40 -20.76 14.83
CA LYS A 197 -6.34 -20.89 16.28
C LYS A 197 -4.93 -21.15 16.80
N GLU A 198 -4.66 -20.65 18.00
CA GLU A 198 -3.40 -20.81 18.70
C GLU A 198 -3.62 -20.94 20.20
N GLN A 199 -2.82 -21.78 20.86
CA GLN A 199 -2.73 -21.81 22.32
C GLN A 199 -1.46 -21.10 22.74
N GLY A 200 -1.52 -20.44 23.89
CA GLY A 200 -0.37 -19.79 24.49
C GLY A 200 -0.48 -19.69 25.99
N GLU A 201 0.58 -19.17 26.61
CA GLU A 201 0.59 -18.88 28.03
C GLU A 201 -0.05 -17.52 28.29
N LYS A 202 -1.00 -17.47 29.22
CA LYS A 202 -1.50 -16.23 29.81
C LYS A 202 -0.92 -16.05 31.20
N LEU A 203 -0.21 -14.95 31.37
CA LEU A 203 0.38 -14.56 32.64
C LEU A 203 -0.59 -13.66 33.41
N THR A 204 -1.19 -14.20 34.46
CA THR A 204 -2.02 -13.41 35.39
C THR A 204 -1.16 -12.98 36.57
N GLN A 205 -0.99 -11.67 36.77
CA GLN A 205 -0.20 -11.19 37.91
C GLN A 205 -0.92 -11.55 39.23
N ILE A 206 -0.17 -12.15 40.15
CA ILE A 206 -0.64 -12.60 41.46
C ILE A 206 0.30 -12.09 42.56
N ASN A 207 -0.10 -12.23 43.82
CA ASN A 207 0.77 -11.93 44.95
C ASN A 207 1.77 -13.09 45.21
N ARG A 208 2.80 -12.81 46.04
CA ARG A 208 3.84 -13.79 46.38
C ARG A 208 3.29 -15.04 47.07
N TYR A 209 2.26 -14.89 47.90
CA TYR A 209 1.70 -16.00 48.67
C TYR A 209 1.01 -17.03 47.76
N GLU A 210 0.21 -16.57 46.80
CA GLU A 210 -0.38 -17.42 45.76
C GLU A 210 0.71 -18.08 44.90
N TYR A 211 1.76 -17.34 44.53
CA TYR A 211 2.87 -17.86 43.72
C TYR A 211 3.60 -19.04 44.37
N LEU A 212 3.87 -18.95 45.68
CA LEU A 212 4.58 -20.01 46.41
C LEU A 212 3.76 -21.31 46.48
N ARG A 213 2.43 -21.23 46.37
CA ARG A 213 1.51 -22.36 46.41
C ARG A 213 1.31 -23.04 45.05
N LEU A 214 1.69 -22.39 43.96
CA LEU A 214 1.56 -22.96 42.62
C LEU A 214 2.72 -23.93 42.30
N PRO A 215 2.45 -24.99 41.51
CA PRO A 215 3.48 -25.83 40.91
C PRO A 215 4.48 -25.02 40.07
N GLN A 216 5.73 -25.51 39.97
CA GLN A 216 6.81 -24.84 39.24
C GLN A 216 6.44 -24.53 37.77
N ASN A 217 5.70 -25.43 37.12
CA ASN A 217 5.25 -25.31 35.73
C ASN A 217 4.00 -24.43 35.54
N GLN A 218 3.41 -23.91 36.62
CA GLN A 218 2.23 -23.04 36.58
C GLN A 218 2.52 -21.64 37.13
N ARG A 219 3.79 -21.33 37.36
CA ARG A 219 4.21 -20.05 37.95
C ARG A 219 5.42 -19.48 37.24
N LYS A 220 5.43 -18.16 37.07
CA LYS A 220 6.54 -17.41 36.48
C LYS A 220 6.85 -16.19 37.31
N GLN A 221 8.12 -15.95 37.59
CA GLN A 221 8.57 -14.70 38.21
C GLN A 221 9.32 -13.89 37.16
N VAL A 222 8.95 -12.61 37.00
CA VAL A 222 9.64 -11.67 36.12
C VAL A 222 9.97 -10.43 36.94
N GLY A 223 11.26 -10.24 37.24
CA GLY A 223 11.69 -9.26 38.24
C GLY A 223 11.03 -9.50 39.60
N PHE A 224 10.35 -8.48 40.13
CA PHE A 224 9.61 -8.56 41.41
C PHE A 224 8.14 -8.95 41.26
N LYS A 225 7.66 -9.17 40.04
CA LYS A 225 6.26 -9.52 39.78
C LYS A 225 6.13 -11.03 39.69
N TYR A 226 5.08 -11.54 40.33
CA TYR A 226 4.74 -12.96 40.35
C TYR A 226 3.53 -13.20 39.46
N TYR A 227 3.57 -14.27 38.67
CA TYR A 227 2.51 -14.60 37.72
C TYR A 227 2.08 -16.05 37.86
N ARG A 228 0.78 -16.28 37.75
CA ARG A 228 0.21 -17.59 37.42
C ARG A 228 0.25 -17.78 35.90
N ILE A 229 0.64 -18.97 35.46
CA ILE A 229 0.61 -19.37 34.06
C ILE A 229 -0.66 -20.17 33.84
N ASP A 230 -1.60 -19.59 33.10
CA ASP A 230 -2.82 -20.26 32.65
C ASP A 230 -2.70 -20.55 31.14
N ILE A 231 -3.36 -21.62 30.64
CA ILE A 231 -3.48 -21.84 29.20
C ILE A 231 -4.52 -20.87 28.66
N ALA A 232 -4.15 -20.06 27.68
CA ALA A 232 -5.07 -19.23 26.93
C ALA A 232 -5.27 -19.74 25.51
N TYR A 233 -6.46 -19.46 25.01
CA TYR A 233 -6.92 -19.85 23.70
C TYR A 233 -7.12 -18.59 22.86
N TYR A 234 -6.55 -18.58 21.66
CA TYR A 234 -6.53 -17.39 20.81
C TYR A 234 -7.10 -17.70 19.42
N GLN A 235 -7.85 -16.74 18.90
CA GLN A 235 -8.17 -16.62 17.49
C GLN A 235 -7.11 -15.76 16.80
N LYS A 236 -6.60 -16.24 15.67
CA LYS A 236 -5.71 -15.50 14.78
C LYS A 236 -6.54 -14.54 13.94
N ILE A 237 -6.32 -13.24 14.11
CA ILE A 237 -6.93 -12.21 13.28
C ILE A 237 -5.88 -11.74 12.27
N VAL A 238 -6.06 -12.07 10.99
CA VAL A 238 -5.07 -11.76 9.94
C VAL A 238 -4.86 -10.25 9.85
N VAL A 239 -3.59 -9.84 9.84
CA VAL A 239 -3.20 -8.45 9.57
C VAL A 239 -3.33 -8.20 8.09
N LYS A 240 -4.27 -7.34 7.69
CA LYS A 240 -4.45 -6.95 6.30
C LYS A 240 -3.28 -6.07 5.85
N LYS A 241 -2.62 -6.42 4.74
CA LYS A 241 -1.48 -5.68 4.17
C LYS A 241 -1.70 -5.22 2.72
N ASP A 242 -2.79 -5.66 2.11
CA ASP A 242 -3.33 -5.21 0.83
C ASP A 242 -4.28 -4.02 1.04
N CYS A 243 -3.72 -2.91 1.53
CA CYS A 243 -4.52 -1.76 1.95
C CYS A 243 -4.95 -0.88 0.78
N TRP A 244 -4.05 -0.64 -0.17
CA TRP A 244 -4.34 0.02 -1.44
C TRP A 244 -4.94 -0.97 -2.43
N ILE A 245 -5.98 -0.53 -3.13
CA ILE A 245 -6.58 -1.19 -4.28
C ILE A 245 -6.77 -0.16 -5.41
N ASN A 246 -6.92 -0.64 -6.64
CA ASN A 246 -7.48 0.16 -7.73
C ASN A 246 -8.92 -0.29 -7.93
N GLU A 247 -9.88 0.58 -7.66
CA GLU A 247 -11.29 0.30 -7.94
C GLU A 247 -11.49 0.17 -9.45
N LYS A 248 -12.50 -0.62 -9.85
CA LYS A 248 -12.93 -0.76 -11.24
C LYS A 248 -14.04 0.24 -11.54
#